data_AF-A0A9X2YL15-F1
#
_entry.id   AF-A0A9X2YL15-F1
#
_cell.length_a   1.000
_cell.length_b   1.000
_cell.length_c   1.000
_cell.angle_alpha   90.00
_cell.angle_beta   90.00
_cell.angle_gamma   90.00
#
_symmetry.space_group_name_H-M   'P 1'
#
loop_
_entity.id
_entity.type
_entity.pdbx_description
1 polymer ?
#
loop_
_entity_poly.entity_id
_entity_poly.type
_entity_poly.pdbx_seq_one_letter_code
_entity_poly.pdbx_strand_id
1 'polypeptide(L)'
;MTHRVVIVSNGSGSRTRDVLQHSGLTDVVVLNGVTDRCFDRTAHTWTLRTGDGTEHRAQIVVDERPAEHTPAPYLGIAVHGMPNHFLLNGADHGGKSRYIVECLRTMESRGSTRIEVRHSTQQVYNDKSGSGREVIPWRRLARKIPSAFHMSSSPTLDDGVFDGPVVVHIGGDAFDARARLAGHLDPIDGRYHWQGTLFGELPEDVVSRTVTVGIGDRRADGRITERTPSGYSVTGVGAPPFPLDDVEVTLPQV
;
A
#
# COMPACT_ATOMS: atom_id res chain seq x y z
N MET A 1 -15.58 -7.87 16.77
CA MET A 1 -16.59 -8.04 15.68
C MET A 1 -15.94 -7.72 14.34
N THR A 2 -16.45 -8.20 13.20
CA THR A 2 -15.89 -7.90 11.86
C THR A 2 -16.89 -7.11 11.04
N HIS A 3 -16.44 -6.06 10.36
CA HIS A 3 -17.25 -5.15 9.57
C HIS A 3 -16.61 -4.86 8.22
N ARG A 4 -17.43 -4.60 7.18
CA ARG A 4 -16.94 -4.10 5.89
C ARG A 4 -16.44 -2.67 6.01
N VAL A 5 -17.21 -1.77 6.62
CA VAL A 5 -16.81 -0.38 6.85
C VAL A 5 -17.05 0.03 8.30
N VAL A 6 -16.04 0.63 8.91
CA VAL A 6 -16.19 1.36 10.18
C VAL A 6 -15.97 2.85 9.95
N ILE A 7 -16.93 3.65 10.39
CA ILE A 7 -16.82 5.10 10.50
C ILE A 7 -16.34 5.41 11.93
N VAL A 8 -15.16 6.00 12.06
CA VAL A 8 -14.66 6.47 13.35
C VAL A 8 -15.09 7.92 13.50
N SER A 9 -15.93 8.20 14.50
CA SER A 9 -16.49 9.52 14.74
C SER A 9 -16.36 9.92 16.22
N ASN A 10 -16.57 11.21 16.48
CA ASN A 10 -16.88 11.72 17.82
C ASN A 10 -18.37 12.12 17.95
N GLY A 11 -19.15 11.96 16.87
CA GLY A 11 -20.55 12.35 16.77
C GLY A 11 -21.44 11.20 16.29
N SER A 12 -22.57 11.51 15.65
CA SER A 12 -23.51 10.48 15.23
C SER A 12 -23.03 9.65 14.03
N GLY A 13 -22.12 10.17 13.19
CA GLY A 13 -21.68 9.54 11.94
C GLY A 13 -22.81 9.25 10.93
N SER A 14 -24.04 9.72 11.19
CA SER A 14 -25.26 9.35 10.48
C SER A 14 -25.21 9.74 9.00
N ARG A 15 -24.82 10.98 8.70
CA ARG A 15 -24.71 11.47 7.32
C ARG A 15 -23.78 10.62 6.45
N THR A 16 -22.61 10.27 6.97
CA THR A 16 -21.64 9.43 6.25
C THR A 16 -22.19 8.02 6.07
N ARG A 17 -22.76 7.46 7.13
CA ARG A 17 -23.39 6.15 7.10
C ARG A 17 -24.48 6.09 6.03
N ASP A 18 -25.37 7.08 5.99
CA ASP A 18 -26.43 7.19 5.02
C ASP A 18 -25.87 7.23 3.60
N VAL A 19 -24.86 8.07 3.32
CA VAL A 19 -24.28 8.17 1.97
C VAL A 19 -23.64 6.86 1.52
N LEU A 20 -22.91 6.17 2.41
CA LEU A 20 -22.30 4.89 2.08
C LEU A 20 -23.37 3.81 1.85
N GLN A 21 -24.41 3.76 2.67
CA GLN A 21 -25.52 2.81 2.54
C GLN A 21 -26.34 3.04 1.27
N HIS A 22 -26.69 4.29 0.96
CA HIS A 22 -27.37 4.64 -0.31
C HIS A 22 -26.53 4.30 -1.54
N SER A 23 -25.22 4.15 -1.38
CA SER A 23 -24.30 3.77 -2.45
C SER A 23 -24.14 2.26 -2.62
N GLY A 24 -24.79 1.45 -1.77
CA GLY A 24 -24.79 -0.01 -1.80
C GLY A 24 -23.93 -0.68 -0.73
N LEU A 25 -23.26 0.07 0.15
CA LEU A 25 -22.44 -0.49 1.22
C LEU A 25 -23.30 -0.77 2.45
N THR A 26 -23.66 -2.03 2.68
CA THR A 26 -24.69 -2.41 3.66
C THR A 26 -24.15 -2.63 5.08
N ASP A 27 -22.94 -3.19 5.23
CA ASP A 27 -22.29 -3.41 6.52
C ASP A 27 -21.40 -2.23 6.93
N VAL A 28 -22.06 -1.18 7.43
CA VAL A 28 -21.45 0.08 7.88
C VAL A 28 -21.79 0.31 9.35
N VAL A 29 -20.77 0.40 10.21
CA VAL A 29 -20.91 0.68 11.65
C VAL A 29 -20.22 1.98 12.00
N VAL A 30 -20.83 2.76 12.89
CA VAL A 30 -20.21 3.96 13.48
C VAL A 30 -19.63 3.57 14.84
N LEU A 31 -18.35 3.81 15.05
CA LEU A 31 -17.67 3.61 16.33
C LEU A 31 -17.20 4.96 16.90
N ASN A 32 -17.52 5.17 18.17
CA ASN A 32 -17.02 6.28 18.97
C ASN A 32 -15.94 5.77 19.95
N GLY A 33 -15.08 6.66 20.43
CA GLY A 33 -14.12 6.31 21.49
C GLY A 33 -13.05 5.30 21.07
N VAL A 34 -12.72 5.22 19.77
CA VAL A 34 -11.59 4.42 19.27
C VAL A 34 -10.27 5.05 19.73
N THR A 35 -9.53 4.33 20.56
CA THR A 35 -8.27 4.78 21.17
C THR A 35 -7.04 4.26 20.44
N ASP A 36 -7.15 3.11 19.78
CA ASP A 36 -6.02 2.45 19.14
C ASP A 36 -6.44 1.74 17.84
N ARG A 37 -5.47 1.58 16.94
CA ARG A 37 -5.68 0.99 15.61
C ARG A 37 -4.39 0.35 15.08
N CYS A 38 -4.54 -0.82 14.47
CA CYS A 38 -3.45 -1.53 13.82
C CYS A 38 -3.94 -2.12 12.49
N PHE A 39 -3.16 -1.99 11.43
CA PHE A 39 -3.49 -2.58 10.13
C PHE A 39 -2.81 -3.95 9.97
N ASP A 40 -3.60 -4.97 9.69
CA ASP A 40 -3.12 -6.29 9.29
C ASP A 40 -2.86 -6.29 7.78
N ARG A 41 -1.59 -6.37 7.40
CA ARG A 41 -1.14 -6.38 6.01
C ARG A 41 -1.51 -7.68 5.28
N THR A 42 -1.72 -8.77 6.01
CA THR A 42 -2.09 -10.06 5.42
C THR A 42 -3.59 -10.11 5.15
N ALA A 43 -4.39 -9.70 6.14
CA ALA A 43 -5.85 -9.72 6.03
C ALA A 43 -6.42 -8.48 5.29
N HIS A 44 -5.61 -7.44 5.08
CA HIS A 44 -6.04 -6.13 4.58
C HIS A 44 -7.17 -5.51 5.42
N THR A 45 -7.10 -5.69 6.74
CA THR A 45 -8.10 -5.19 7.68
C THR A 45 -7.46 -4.40 8.80
N TRP A 46 -8.15 -3.37 9.25
CA TRP A 46 -7.84 -2.67 10.49
C TRP A 46 -8.43 -3.41 11.68
N THR A 47 -7.65 -3.56 12.75
CA THR A 47 -8.15 -3.80 14.11
C THR A 47 -8.26 -2.46 14.81
N LEU A 48 -9.43 -2.16 15.37
CA LEU A 48 -9.77 -0.95 16.09
C LEU A 48 -10.15 -1.32 17.51
N ARG A 49 -9.57 -0.63 18.49
CA ARG A 49 -9.87 -0.84 19.91
C ARG A 49 -10.53 0.41 20.49
N THR A 50 -11.66 0.21 21.16
CA THR A 50 -12.38 1.27 21.87
C THR A 50 -11.89 1.41 23.31
N GLY A 51 -12.20 2.54 23.95
CA GLY A 51 -11.74 2.84 25.32
C GLY A 51 -12.22 1.86 26.40
N ASP A 52 -13.28 1.09 26.13
CA ASP A 52 -13.77 0.00 26.97
C ASP A 52 -13.03 -1.34 26.75
N GLY A 53 -12.04 -1.36 25.85
CA GLY A 53 -11.25 -2.55 25.51
C GLY A 53 -11.87 -3.43 24.41
N THR A 54 -13.04 -3.07 23.86
CA THR A 54 -13.68 -3.85 22.79
C THR A 54 -12.92 -3.74 21.47
N GLU A 55 -12.75 -4.88 20.78
CA GLU A 55 -12.08 -4.93 19.48
C GLU A 55 -13.04 -5.13 18.31
N HIS A 56 -12.83 -4.31 17.28
CA HIS A 56 -13.54 -4.35 16.01
C HIS A 56 -12.56 -4.48 14.85
N ARG A 57 -12.80 -5.40 13.92
CA ARG A 57 -12.09 -5.50 12.67
C ARG A 57 -12.90 -4.81 11.57
N ALA A 58 -12.23 -4.05 10.72
CA ALA A 58 -12.83 -3.33 9.63
C ALA A 58 -11.98 -3.47 8.38
N GLN A 59 -12.58 -3.79 7.23
CA GLN A 59 -11.83 -3.73 5.99
C GLN A 59 -11.51 -2.28 5.63
N ILE A 60 -12.52 -1.40 5.64
CA ILE A 60 -12.38 0.03 5.37
C ILE A 60 -12.63 0.84 6.64
N VAL A 61 -11.78 1.84 6.88
CA VAL A 61 -11.96 2.84 7.92
C VAL A 61 -12.22 4.19 7.30
N VAL A 62 -13.29 4.87 7.73
CA VAL A 62 -13.56 6.28 7.40
C VAL A 62 -13.46 7.09 8.67
N ASP A 63 -12.41 7.88 8.84
CA ASP A 63 -12.17 8.68 10.05
C ASP A 63 -12.68 10.12 9.85
N GLU A 64 -13.68 10.49 10.64
CA GLU A 64 -14.25 11.83 10.66
C GLU A 64 -13.55 12.75 11.67
N ARG A 65 -12.68 12.19 12.52
CA ARG A 65 -12.03 12.97 13.57
C ARG A 65 -11.00 13.92 12.95
N PRO A 66 -10.84 15.13 13.51
CA PRO A 66 -9.77 16.02 13.09
C PRO A 66 -8.42 15.38 13.44
N ALA A 67 -7.51 15.36 12.47
CA ALA A 67 -6.14 14.90 12.67
C ALA A 67 -5.23 15.62 11.67
N GLU A 68 -4.13 16.17 12.19
CA GLU A 68 -3.06 16.73 11.37
C GLU A 68 -2.23 15.60 10.78
N HIS A 69 -1.92 15.70 9.49
CA HIS A 69 -1.10 14.72 8.79
C HIS A 69 0.01 15.44 8.05
N THR A 70 1.24 14.95 8.23
CA THR A 70 2.43 15.42 7.54
C THR A 70 3.09 14.20 6.89
N PRO A 71 3.16 14.13 5.55
CA PRO A 71 2.69 15.14 4.59
C PRO A 71 1.15 15.25 4.53
N ALA A 72 0.66 16.37 4.01
CA ALA A 72 -0.79 16.64 3.91
C ALA A 72 -1.52 15.52 3.13
N PRO A 73 -2.77 15.17 3.46
CA PRO A 73 -3.49 14.10 2.79
C PRO A 73 -3.80 14.44 1.33
N TYR A 74 -3.71 13.45 0.44
CA TYR A 74 -4.17 13.55 -0.94
C TYR A 74 -5.65 13.90 -0.96
N LEU A 75 -6.01 15.03 -1.60
CA LEU A 75 -7.37 15.59 -1.65
C LEU A 75 -8.04 15.79 -0.27
N GLY A 76 -7.28 15.77 0.83
CA GLY A 76 -7.83 15.77 2.18
C GLY A 76 -8.61 14.49 2.52
N ILE A 77 -8.36 13.37 1.84
CA ILE A 77 -9.10 12.09 2.03
C ILE A 77 -8.23 10.86 2.26
N ALA A 78 -6.96 10.84 1.86
CA ALA A 78 -6.15 9.63 1.90
C ALA A 78 -4.68 9.96 2.16
N VAL A 79 -3.99 9.06 2.85
CA VAL A 79 -2.60 9.21 3.25
C VAL A 79 -1.83 7.95 2.86
N HIS A 80 -0.72 8.12 2.17
CA HIS A 80 0.21 7.04 1.87
C HIS A 80 0.79 6.48 3.18
N GLY A 81 0.89 5.16 3.27
CA GLY A 81 1.15 4.42 4.50
C GLY A 81 -0.11 4.06 5.30
N MET A 82 -1.30 4.52 4.87
CA MET A 82 -2.58 4.21 5.54
C MET A 82 -3.55 3.52 4.56
N PRO A 83 -3.32 2.24 4.22
CA PRO A 83 -4.19 1.49 3.34
C PRO A 83 -5.60 1.35 3.93
N ASN A 84 -6.61 1.30 3.06
CA ASN A 84 -8.02 1.16 3.42
C ASN A 84 -8.54 2.21 4.41
N HIS A 85 -7.83 3.31 4.59
CA HIS A 85 -8.15 4.38 5.53
C HIS A 85 -8.43 5.66 4.77
N PHE A 86 -9.62 6.22 4.98
CA PHE A 86 -10.05 7.47 4.40
C PHE A 86 -10.36 8.50 5.47
N LEU A 87 -10.06 9.76 5.18
CA LEU A 87 -10.41 10.91 5.99
C LEU A 87 -11.68 11.56 5.44
N LEU A 88 -12.63 11.84 6.32
CA LEU A 88 -13.87 12.53 5.98
C LEU A 88 -14.14 13.70 6.94
N ASN A 89 -13.08 14.42 7.28
CA ASN A 89 -13.14 15.65 8.05
C ASN A 89 -13.03 16.89 7.13
N GLY A 90 -13.30 18.07 7.69
CA GLY A 90 -13.15 19.35 6.98
C GLY A 90 -14.23 19.64 5.93
N ALA A 91 -13.93 20.59 5.03
CA ALA A 91 -14.88 21.09 4.04
C ALA A 91 -15.24 20.04 2.95
N ASP A 92 -16.37 20.29 2.27
CA ASP A 92 -16.89 19.49 1.14
C ASP A 92 -17.07 17.98 1.43
N HIS A 93 -17.71 17.69 2.55
CA HIS A 93 -18.08 16.34 2.98
C HIS A 93 -18.82 15.53 1.90
N GLY A 94 -19.71 16.17 1.13
CA GLY A 94 -20.49 15.50 0.09
C GLY A 94 -19.64 15.11 -1.13
N GLY A 95 -18.70 15.97 -1.55
CA GLY A 95 -17.73 15.65 -2.59
C GLY A 95 -16.80 14.50 -2.20
N LYS A 96 -16.21 14.58 -1.00
CA LYS A 96 -15.34 13.54 -0.43
C LYS A 96 -16.04 12.19 -0.30
N SER A 97 -17.25 12.17 0.25
CA SER A 97 -18.01 10.92 0.43
C SER A 97 -18.26 10.21 -0.91
N ARG A 98 -18.70 10.95 -1.94
CA ARG A 98 -18.89 10.37 -3.28
C ARG A 98 -17.59 9.87 -3.87
N TYR A 99 -16.48 10.57 -3.67
CA TYR A 99 -15.18 10.13 -4.17
C TYR A 99 -14.70 8.84 -3.47
N ILE A 100 -14.89 8.72 -2.15
CA ILE A 100 -14.61 7.49 -1.40
C ILE A 100 -15.45 6.33 -1.94
N VAL A 101 -16.74 6.55 -2.20
CA VAL A 101 -17.61 5.54 -2.82
C VAL A 101 -17.07 5.08 -4.18
N GLU A 102 -16.63 6.00 -5.04
CA GLU A 102 -16.03 5.65 -6.33
C GLU A 102 -14.70 4.89 -6.18
N CYS A 103 -13.89 5.20 -5.16
CA CYS A 103 -12.70 4.43 -4.82
C CYS A 103 -13.06 2.99 -4.45
N LEU A 104 -14.07 2.80 -3.58
CA LEU A 104 -14.50 1.48 -3.14
C LEU A 104 -15.13 0.66 -4.26
N ARG A 105 -15.95 1.27 -5.13
CA ARG A 105 -16.49 0.63 -6.34
C ARG A 105 -15.38 0.19 -7.29
N THR A 106 -14.37 1.03 -7.49
CA THR A 106 -13.23 0.69 -8.34
C THR A 106 -12.44 -0.47 -7.75
N MET A 107 -12.20 -0.47 -6.44
CA MET A 107 -11.53 -1.56 -5.71
C MET A 107 -12.30 -2.89 -5.86
N GLU A 108 -13.61 -2.86 -5.63
CA GLU A 108 -14.49 -4.03 -5.75
C GLU A 108 -14.55 -4.56 -7.19
N SER A 109 -14.67 -3.68 -8.19
CA SER A 109 -14.65 -4.09 -9.60
C SER A 109 -13.36 -4.80 -10.03
N ARG A 110 -12.26 -4.58 -9.30
CA ARG A 110 -10.96 -5.22 -9.51
C ARG A 110 -10.74 -6.43 -8.61
N GLY A 111 -11.73 -6.85 -7.84
CA GLY A 111 -11.61 -7.91 -6.83
C GLY A 111 -10.59 -7.61 -5.73
N SER A 112 -10.21 -6.33 -5.54
CA SER A 112 -9.16 -5.91 -4.62
C SER A 112 -9.68 -5.80 -3.18
N THR A 113 -8.79 -6.04 -2.22
CA THR A 113 -9.07 -6.01 -0.78
C THR A 113 -8.29 -4.91 -0.05
N ARG A 114 -7.22 -4.39 -0.67
CA ARG A 114 -6.40 -3.24 -0.26
C ARG A 114 -6.51 -2.13 -1.28
N ILE A 115 -6.65 -0.89 -0.81
CA ILE A 115 -6.56 0.35 -1.58
C ILE A 115 -5.71 1.35 -0.83
N GLU A 116 -4.74 1.96 -1.49
CA GLU A 116 -3.87 2.96 -0.88
C GLU A 116 -3.47 4.01 -1.90
N VAL A 117 -3.42 5.29 -1.51
CA VAL A 117 -2.91 6.32 -2.40
C VAL A 117 -1.43 6.08 -2.68
N ARG A 118 -1.01 6.21 -3.95
CA ARG A 118 0.40 6.08 -4.32
C ARG A 118 1.22 7.23 -3.72
N HIS A 119 2.41 6.93 -3.18
CA HIS A 119 3.35 7.94 -2.69
C HIS A 119 3.56 9.09 -3.69
N SER A 120 3.89 8.75 -4.93
CA SER A 120 4.14 9.75 -5.99
C SER A 120 2.92 10.62 -6.30
N THR A 121 1.70 10.07 -6.20
CA THR A 121 0.47 10.82 -6.42
C THR A 121 0.25 11.84 -5.31
N GLN A 122 0.44 11.44 -4.05
CA GLN A 122 0.31 12.35 -2.92
C GLN A 122 1.40 13.43 -2.95
N GLN A 123 2.64 13.07 -3.25
CA GLN A 123 3.75 14.01 -3.38
C GLN A 123 3.46 15.07 -4.45
N VAL A 124 3.15 14.64 -5.68
CA VAL A 124 2.82 15.57 -6.79
C VAL A 124 1.61 16.44 -6.48
N TYR A 125 0.62 15.91 -5.74
CA TYR A 125 -0.52 16.70 -5.30
C TYR A 125 -0.10 17.76 -4.27
N ASN A 126 0.71 17.41 -3.28
CA ASN A 126 1.14 18.34 -2.24
C ASN A 126 2.05 19.45 -2.81
N ASP A 127 2.95 19.10 -3.72
CA ASP A 127 3.82 20.06 -4.42
C ASP A 127 3.00 21.10 -5.20
N LYS A 128 1.86 20.69 -5.76
CA LYS A 128 0.95 21.56 -6.53
C LYS A 128 -0.07 22.29 -5.67
N SER A 129 -0.53 21.66 -4.58
CA SER A 129 -1.61 22.20 -3.73
C SER A 129 -1.18 23.39 -2.89
N GLY A 130 0.13 23.64 -2.77
CA GLY A 130 0.67 24.91 -2.28
C GLY A 130 0.17 26.15 -3.07
N SER A 131 -0.49 25.96 -4.23
CA SER A 131 -1.02 27.03 -5.08
C SER A 131 -2.52 27.33 -4.92
N GLY A 132 -3.18 26.93 -3.82
CA GLY A 132 -4.50 27.45 -3.42
C GLY A 132 -5.67 27.09 -4.35
N ARG A 133 -6.06 25.80 -4.40
CA ARG A 133 -7.23 25.38 -5.18
C ARG A 133 -8.51 25.42 -4.33
N GLU A 134 -9.40 26.37 -4.60
CA GLU A 134 -10.63 26.63 -3.82
C GLU A 134 -11.76 25.61 -4.09
N VAL A 135 -11.78 24.95 -5.26
CA VAL A 135 -12.80 23.96 -5.64
C VAL A 135 -12.18 22.69 -6.24
N ILE A 136 -12.55 21.53 -5.69
CA ILE A 136 -12.09 20.22 -6.13
C ILE A 136 -13.08 19.63 -7.15
N PRO A 137 -12.67 19.37 -8.41
CA PRO A 137 -13.55 18.81 -9.43
C PRO A 137 -13.67 17.27 -9.30
N TRP A 138 -14.38 16.80 -8.26
CA TRP A 138 -14.48 15.39 -7.88
C TRP A 138 -14.83 14.44 -9.03
N ARG A 139 -15.84 14.78 -9.84
CA ARG A 139 -16.25 13.95 -11.00
C ARG A 139 -15.11 13.74 -12.01
N ARG A 140 -14.28 14.75 -12.23
CA ARG A 140 -13.13 14.66 -13.14
C ARG A 140 -12.04 13.77 -12.52
N LEU A 141 -11.81 13.91 -11.22
CA LEU A 141 -10.79 13.18 -10.47
C LEU A 141 -11.15 11.70 -10.27
N ALA A 142 -12.44 11.35 -10.21
CA ALA A 142 -12.88 9.96 -10.10
C ALA A 142 -12.31 9.10 -11.24
N ARG A 143 -12.22 9.66 -12.46
CA ARG A 143 -11.59 9.00 -13.63
C ARG A 143 -10.09 8.71 -13.48
N LYS A 144 -9.44 9.31 -12.48
CA LYS A 144 -8.01 9.13 -12.18
C LYS A 144 -7.75 8.18 -11.01
N ILE A 145 -8.79 7.66 -10.35
CA ILE A 145 -8.67 6.71 -9.25
C ILE A 145 -7.74 5.53 -9.60
N PRO A 146 -7.90 4.83 -10.75
CA PRO A 146 -7.01 3.75 -11.16
C PRO A 146 -5.50 4.04 -11.15
N SER A 147 -5.14 5.30 -11.46
CA SER A 147 -3.75 5.75 -11.50
C SER A 147 -3.29 6.38 -10.19
N ALA A 148 -4.22 6.91 -9.39
CA ALA A 148 -3.93 7.60 -8.13
C ALA A 148 -3.75 6.61 -6.97
N PHE A 149 -4.40 5.45 -7.04
CA PHE A 149 -4.38 4.44 -6.00
C PHE A 149 -3.70 3.16 -6.47
N HIS A 150 -2.94 2.55 -5.56
CA HIS A 150 -2.56 1.15 -5.63
C HIS A 150 -3.71 0.31 -5.07
N MET A 151 -4.10 -0.75 -5.77
CA MET A 151 -5.15 -1.67 -5.37
C MET A 151 -4.67 -3.10 -5.54
N SER A 152 -4.86 -3.92 -4.52
CA SER A 152 -4.43 -5.32 -4.51
C SER A 152 -5.41 -6.21 -3.77
N SER A 153 -5.58 -7.46 -4.22
CA SER A 153 -6.45 -8.49 -3.62
C SER A 153 -5.68 -9.49 -2.77
N SER A 154 -4.39 -9.62 -3.05
CA SER A 154 -3.49 -10.54 -2.40
C SER A 154 -2.54 -9.73 -1.51
N PRO A 155 -2.22 -10.19 -0.29
CA PRO A 155 -1.19 -9.56 0.55
C PRO A 155 0.18 -9.51 -0.16
N THR A 156 0.31 -10.29 -1.23
CA THR A 156 1.46 -10.43 -2.13
C THR A 156 1.68 -9.23 -3.07
N LEU A 157 0.83 -8.21 -2.96
CA LEU A 157 0.94 -6.92 -3.67
C LEU A 157 0.77 -5.75 -2.67
N ASP A 158 1.35 -5.83 -1.48
CA ASP A 158 2.40 -4.85 -1.20
C ASP A 158 3.61 -5.41 -1.94
N ASP A 159 4.35 -4.63 -2.74
CA ASP A 159 5.61 -5.11 -3.36
C ASP A 159 6.49 -5.70 -2.25
N GLY A 160 6.41 -7.03 -2.08
CA GLY A 160 6.77 -7.72 -0.85
C GLY A 160 8.20 -7.41 -0.55
N VAL A 161 8.42 -6.48 0.39
CA VAL A 161 9.76 -6.11 0.76
C VAL A 161 10.29 -7.27 1.58
N PHE A 162 11.03 -8.17 0.94
CA PHE A 162 11.91 -9.07 1.67
C PHE A 162 12.89 -8.19 2.44
N ASP A 163 12.88 -8.30 3.77
CA ASP A 163 13.86 -7.66 4.65
C ASP A 163 14.44 -8.73 5.56
N GLY A 164 15.66 -9.18 5.26
CA GLY A 164 16.24 -10.32 5.93
C GLY A 164 17.66 -10.66 5.51
N PRO A 165 18.27 -11.67 6.16
CA PRO A 165 19.62 -12.12 5.83
C PRO A 165 19.67 -12.76 4.44
N VAL A 166 20.78 -12.54 3.73
CA VAL A 166 21.07 -13.08 2.40
C VAL A 166 22.53 -13.47 2.29
N VAL A 167 22.84 -14.33 1.32
CA VAL A 167 24.22 -14.59 0.88
C VAL A 167 24.40 -14.00 -0.51
N VAL A 168 25.42 -13.16 -0.69
CA VAL A 168 25.76 -12.56 -1.98
C VAL A 168 26.99 -13.27 -2.53
N HIS A 169 26.87 -13.83 -3.73
CA HIS A 169 27.98 -14.49 -4.41
C HIS A 169 28.59 -13.58 -5.49
N ILE A 170 29.91 -13.37 -5.43
CA ILE A 170 30.67 -12.51 -6.35
C ILE A 170 31.96 -13.24 -6.72
N GLY A 171 32.17 -13.53 -8.01
CA GLY A 171 33.44 -14.10 -8.48
C GLY A 171 33.82 -15.48 -7.89
N GLY A 172 32.85 -16.20 -7.31
CA GLY A 172 33.07 -17.48 -6.62
C GLY A 172 33.10 -17.37 -5.09
N ASP A 173 33.28 -16.17 -4.55
CA ASP A 173 33.25 -15.90 -3.10
C ASP A 173 31.83 -15.63 -2.62
N ALA A 174 31.57 -15.90 -1.33
CA ALA A 174 30.27 -15.71 -0.69
C ALA A 174 30.39 -14.70 0.47
N PHE A 175 29.44 -13.76 0.55
CA PHE A 175 29.40 -12.69 1.54
C PHE A 175 28.04 -12.67 2.24
N ASP A 176 28.05 -12.72 3.57
CA ASP A 176 26.83 -12.54 4.36
C ASP A 176 26.41 -11.07 4.35
N ALA A 177 25.14 -10.83 4.08
CA ALA A 177 24.55 -9.49 4.08
C ALA A 177 23.11 -9.54 4.61
N ARG A 178 22.53 -8.37 4.85
CA ARG A 178 21.08 -8.20 4.96
C ARG A 178 20.59 -7.52 3.69
N ALA A 179 19.45 -7.91 3.16
CA ALA A 179 18.86 -7.27 1.99
C ALA A 179 17.48 -6.73 2.30
N ARG A 180 17.15 -5.60 1.67
CA ARG A 180 15.79 -5.09 1.54
C ARG A 180 15.43 -5.11 0.05
N LEU A 181 14.67 -6.11 -0.40
CA LEU A 181 14.38 -6.38 -1.82
C LEU A 181 12.87 -6.36 -2.08
N ALA A 182 12.47 -5.87 -3.25
CA ALA A 182 11.11 -5.90 -3.73
C ALA A 182 11.10 -6.12 -5.25
N GLY A 183 9.95 -6.43 -5.84
CA GLY A 183 9.86 -6.54 -7.30
C GLY A 183 8.43 -6.48 -7.82
N HIS A 184 8.30 -6.37 -9.14
CA HIS A 184 7.03 -6.26 -9.84
C HIS A 184 7.12 -6.90 -11.23
N LEU A 185 5.97 -7.30 -11.80
CA LEU A 185 5.88 -7.66 -13.21
C LEU A 185 5.79 -6.38 -14.07
N ASP A 186 6.74 -6.16 -14.97
CA ASP A 186 6.71 -5.06 -15.91
C ASP A 186 5.82 -5.43 -17.12
N PRO A 187 4.73 -4.70 -17.41
CA PRO A 187 3.80 -5.03 -18.49
C PRO A 187 4.33 -4.69 -19.89
N ILE A 188 5.42 -3.91 -20.00
CA ILE A 188 6.02 -3.52 -21.28
C ILE A 188 6.81 -4.70 -21.83
N ASP A 189 7.57 -5.39 -20.99
CA ASP A 189 8.42 -6.52 -21.40
C ASP A 189 7.94 -7.89 -20.93
N GLY A 190 6.93 -7.94 -20.06
CA GLY A 190 6.34 -9.16 -19.52
C GLY A 190 7.25 -9.89 -18.54
N ARG A 191 8.28 -9.24 -17.99
CA ARG A 191 9.26 -9.84 -17.08
C ARG A 191 9.09 -9.32 -15.67
N TYR A 192 9.49 -10.14 -14.70
CA TYR A 192 9.53 -9.72 -13.30
C TYR A 192 10.83 -8.95 -13.04
N HIS A 193 10.75 -7.70 -12.63
CA HIS A 193 11.88 -6.86 -12.25
C HIS A 193 11.95 -6.76 -10.74
N TRP A 194 13.09 -7.09 -10.16
CA TRP A 194 13.32 -6.98 -8.72
C TRP A 194 14.51 -6.08 -8.44
N GLN A 195 14.46 -5.35 -7.33
CA GLN A 195 15.49 -4.40 -6.93
C GLN A 195 15.52 -4.20 -5.42
N GLY A 196 16.60 -3.63 -4.92
CA GLY A 196 16.69 -3.25 -3.51
C GLY A 196 18.07 -2.84 -3.07
N THR A 197 18.32 -2.97 -1.77
CA THR A 197 19.59 -2.58 -1.12
C THR A 197 20.17 -3.75 -0.36
N LEU A 198 21.48 -3.96 -0.53
CA LEU A 198 22.30 -4.89 0.24
C LEU A 198 23.06 -4.11 1.32
N PHE A 199 22.95 -4.57 2.56
CA PHE A 199 23.61 -4.05 3.75
C PHE A 199 24.66 -5.06 4.21
N GLY A 200 25.93 -4.73 4.11
CA GLY A 200 27.03 -5.61 4.47
C GLY A 200 28.35 -5.12 3.89
N GLU A 201 29.43 -5.83 4.18
CA GLU A 201 30.73 -5.58 3.58
C GLU A 201 30.86 -6.41 2.30
N LEU A 202 30.83 -5.72 1.16
CA LEU A 202 31.12 -6.29 -0.15
C LEU A 202 32.44 -5.69 -0.69
N PRO A 203 33.13 -6.38 -1.62
CA PRO A 203 34.33 -5.85 -2.27
C PRO A 203 34.11 -4.46 -2.88
N GLU A 204 35.11 -3.58 -2.83
CA GLU A 204 34.97 -2.19 -3.30
C GLU A 204 34.69 -2.08 -4.81
N ASP A 205 35.15 -3.05 -5.59
CA ASP A 205 35.05 -3.10 -7.05
C ASP A 205 33.79 -3.84 -7.55
N VAL A 206 32.78 -4.01 -6.69
CA VAL A 206 31.55 -4.76 -7.00
C VAL A 206 30.55 -3.98 -7.86
N VAL A 207 30.67 -2.65 -7.94
CA VAL A 207 29.77 -1.83 -8.76
C VAL A 207 29.84 -2.26 -10.22
N SER A 208 28.68 -2.34 -10.87
CA SER A 208 28.49 -2.88 -12.22
C SER A 208 28.77 -4.38 -12.41
N ARG A 209 29.18 -5.13 -11.37
CA ARG A 209 29.34 -6.59 -11.49
C ARG A 209 28.00 -7.32 -11.40
N THR A 210 27.95 -8.45 -12.10
CA THR A 210 26.89 -9.45 -11.91
C THR A 210 27.14 -10.14 -10.58
N VAL A 211 26.08 -10.33 -9.80
CA VAL A 211 26.09 -10.98 -8.49
C VAL A 211 24.96 -11.99 -8.45
N THR A 212 25.11 -13.05 -7.67
CA THR A 212 24.00 -13.97 -7.37
C THR A 212 23.57 -13.74 -5.93
N VAL A 213 22.30 -13.38 -5.72
CA VAL A 213 21.72 -13.18 -4.38
C VAL A 213 20.99 -14.45 -3.98
N GLY A 214 21.30 -14.99 -2.80
CA GLY A 214 20.72 -16.21 -2.26
C GLY A 214 19.91 -15.97 -0.98
N ILE A 215 18.73 -16.59 -0.89
CA ILE A 215 17.85 -16.59 0.28
C ILE A 215 17.31 -18.01 0.48
N GLY A 216 17.78 -18.69 1.53
CA GLY A 216 17.52 -20.12 1.69
C GLY A 216 18.00 -20.90 0.46
N ASP A 217 17.10 -21.69 -0.13
CA ASP A 217 17.39 -22.49 -1.33
C ASP A 217 17.20 -21.73 -2.66
N ARG A 218 16.70 -20.48 -2.61
CA ARG A 218 16.46 -19.65 -3.81
C ARG A 218 17.67 -18.80 -4.13
N ARG A 219 17.96 -18.66 -5.42
CA ARG A 219 19.04 -17.81 -5.95
C ARG A 219 18.56 -17.06 -7.18
N ALA A 220 19.02 -15.83 -7.33
CA ALA A 220 18.76 -15.03 -8.52
C ALA A 220 19.97 -14.18 -8.89
N ASP A 221 20.22 -14.07 -10.19
CA ASP A 221 21.25 -13.19 -10.72
C ASP A 221 20.74 -11.75 -10.78
N GLY A 222 21.58 -10.85 -10.31
CA GLY A 222 21.37 -9.41 -10.36
C GLY A 222 22.65 -8.67 -10.67
N ARG A 223 22.59 -7.35 -10.61
CA ARG A 223 23.70 -6.45 -10.84
C ARG A 223 23.69 -5.37 -9.78
N ILE A 224 24.86 -5.11 -9.21
CA ILE A 224 25.04 -3.95 -8.33
C ILE A 224 25.18 -2.71 -9.21
N THR A 225 24.30 -1.74 -9.02
CA THR A 225 24.22 -0.54 -9.87
C THR A 225 25.01 0.62 -9.28
N GLU A 226 25.05 0.73 -7.96
CA GLU A 226 25.72 1.81 -7.24
C GLU A 226 26.11 1.37 -5.82
N ARG A 227 27.13 2.02 -5.28
CA ARG A 227 27.43 2.04 -3.85
C ARG A 227 26.87 3.33 -3.26
N THR A 228 25.99 3.22 -2.28
CA THR A 228 25.37 4.34 -1.58
C THR A 228 25.98 4.49 -0.18
N PRO A 229 25.74 5.61 0.53
CA PRO A 229 26.19 5.76 1.91
C PRO A 229 25.64 4.68 2.88
N SER A 230 24.52 4.06 2.54
CA SER A 230 23.82 3.09 3.38
C SER A 230 24.01 1.63 2.93
N GLY A 231 24.63 1.36 1.78
CA GLY A 231 24.82 0.00 1.26
C GLY A 231 25.08 -0.05 -0.25
N TYR A 232 24.60 -1.10 -0.90
CA TYR A 232 24.76 -1.31 -2.35
C TYR A 232 23.40 -1.51 -2.99
N SER A 233 23.09 -0.74 -4.03
CA SER A 233 21.84 -0.92 -4.78
C SER A 233 22.00 -2.09 -5.76
N VAL A 234 21.02 -2.98 -5.78
CA VAL A 234 21.00 -4.19 -6.61
C VAL A 234 19.71 -4.25 -7.42
N THR A 235 19.81 -4.73 -8.65
CA THR A 235 18.67 -4.94 -9.57
C THR A 235 18.80 -6.29 -10.26
N GLY A 236 17.69 -6.93 -10.61
CA GLY A 236 17.68 -8.17 -11.38
C GLY A 236 16.35 -8.39 -12.09
N VAL A 237 16.35 -9.32 -13.03
CA VAL A 237 15.18 -9.64 -13.88
C VAL A 237 14.95 -11.14 -13.88
N GLY A 238 13.68 -11.55 -13.85
CA GLY A 238 13.25 -12.94 -13.79
C GLY A 238 12.84 -13.36 -12.38
N ALA A 239 12.94 -14.67 -12.11
CA ALA A 239 12.58 -15.22 -10.81
C ALA A 239 13.43 -14.55 -9.70
N PRO A 240 12.80 -13.91 -8.70
CA PRO A 240 13.53 -13.24 -7.65
C PRO A 240 14.13 -14.24 -6.65
N PRO A 241 15.12 -13.81 -5.84
CA PRO A 241 15.74 -14.67 -4.85
C PRO A 241 14.84 -14.87 -3.62
N PHE A 242 13.79 -14.06 -3.45
CA PHE A 242 12.82 -14.18 -2.36
C PHE A 242 11.59 -14.98 -2.81
N PRO A 243 10.88 -15.64 -1.89
CA PRO A 243 9.61 -16.28 -2.23
C PRO A 243 8.66 -15.26 -2.82
N LEU A 244 8.23 -15.54 -4.06
CA LEU A 244 6.97 -15.05 -4.56
C LEU A 244 5.93 -15.96 -3.94
N ASP A 245 5.01 -15.41 -3.18
CA ASP A 245 3.88 -16.20 -2.70
C ASP A 245 3.17 -16.80 -3.93
N ASP A 246 3.11 -18.14 -3.97
CA ASP A 246 2.56 -18.88 -5.11
C ASP A 246 1.10 -18.45 -5.30
N VAL A 247 0.82 -17.80 -6.43
CA VAL A 247 -0.55 -17.62 -6.88
C VAL A 247 -1.03 -19.00 -7.32
N GLU A 248 -1.77 -19.68 -6.44
CA GLU A 248 -2.53 -20.87 -6.81
C GLU A 248 -3.62 -20.45 -7.80
N VAL A 249 -3.28 -20.42 -9.09
CA VAL A 249 -4.22 -20.23 -10.18
C VAL A 249 -5.08 -21.48 -10.24
N THR A 250 -6.23 -21.46 -9.56
CA THR A 250 -7.28 -22.46 -9.79
C THR A 250 -7.83 -22.21 -11.18
N LEU A 251 -7.33 -22.94 -12.17
CA LEU A 251 -7.95 -23.00 -13.49
C LEU A 251 -9.31 -23.69 -13.31
N PRO A 252 -10.43 -23.10 -13.75
CA PRO A 252 -11.69 -23.81 -13.78
C PRO A 252 -11.53 -25.02 -14.69
N GLN A 253 -11.76 -26.21 -14.14
CA GLN A 253 -11.85 -27.42 -14.95
C GLN A 253 -13.11 -27.30 -15.84
N VAL A 254 -12.90 -27.50 -17.14
CA VAL A 254 -13.94 -27.48 -18.18
C VAL A 254 -14.68 -28.81 -18.19
#